data_AF-A0A5N6STX1-F1
#
_entry.id   AF-A0A5N6STX1-F1
#
_cell.length_a   1.000
_cell.length_b   1.000
_cell.length_c   1.000
_cell.angle_alpha   90.00
_cell.angle_beta   90.00
_cell.angle_gamma   90.00
#
_symmetry.space_group_name_H-M   'P 1'
#
loop_
_entity.id
_entity.type
_entity.pdbx_description
1 polymer ?
#
loop_
_entity_poly.entity_id
_entity_poly.type
_entity_poly.pdbx_seq_one_letter_code
_entity_poly.pdbx_strand_id
1 'polypeptide(L)'
;MLPSSGSFLAILVALWLTFALIGFSDGYERSTRHHGRLRNPPRPVKAVSLCGLDCPSCVAGSNAAPKVSTPKNGVKGGSLHKRVIAKPEDEDFDGDVDSFLVSQYMRAVWVPLSQQSLSSALFRELGNVKFNMAVQDLYGCTSVVVVSEKGIWMSHLWENPAFATNGPSGEWLPSADNKFEADVLNALEDGNQEMPGLAQFTKNGGAFIAAYKPFAYIFYPTGSQYPNYNRAYKARINQISQKLQRLLPLNTPPLLYQYDRAGGDMMRAKGKVLFQYEPNERIMQTKDGPLQQALNRIWLEDRPTFVHQRYWPAWPRQMASGNANQRRDAWRIPTPGTPGSIPNSMLSGSETTVPRQIIPTRDTLSIITHDDGNETSTATRSETPIALPTSQSQQHLVHF
;
A
#
# COMPACT_ATOMS: atom_id res chain seq x y z
N MET A 1 41.01 -46.32 55.87
CA MET A 1 41.08 -44.87 55.58
C MET A 1 40.26 -44.61 54.32
N LEU A 2 39.32 -43.65 54.42
CA LEU A 2 38.38 -43.10 53.41
C LEU A 2 39.04 -42.66 52.07
N PRO A 3 38.28 -42.20 51.03
CA PRO A 3 36.81 -42.25 50.76
C PRO A 3 36.48 -42.77 49.32
N SER A 4 35.41 -43.54 49.06
CA SER A 4 33.98 -43.23 48.80
C SER A 4 33.63 -42.22 47.70
N SER A 5 33.16 -42.76 46.57
CA SER A 5 32.59 -42.10 45.39
C SER A 5 31.15 -41.65 45.64
N GLY A 6 30.90 -40.35 45.55
CA GLY A 6 29.53 -39.82 45.55
C GLY A 6 29.46 -38.35 45.95
N SER A 7 29.73 -37.43 45.01
CA SER A 7 29.27 -36.02 45.13
C SER A 7 29.57 -35.20 43.86
N PHE A 8 29.03 -35.58 42.70
CA PHE A 8 29.00 -34.66 41.54
C PHE A 8 27.59 -34.36 41.00
N LEU A 9 26.56 -35.09 41.43
CA LEU A 9 25.18 -34.82 41.02
C LEU A 9 24.44 -33.81 41.93
N ALA A 10 24.93 -33.55 43.15
CA ALA A 10 24.30 -32.63 44.10
C ALA A 10 24.71 -31.15 43.91
N ILE A 11 25.81 -30.89 43.20
CA ILE A 11 26.35 -29.52 43.02
C ILE A 11 25.76 -28.83 41.78
N LEU A 12 25.26 -29.59 40.80
CA LEU A 12 24.63 -29.03 39.59
C LEU A 12 23.15 -28.62 39.79
N VAL A 13 22.47 -29.13 40.83
CA VAL A 13 21.09 -28.74 41.17
C VAL A 13 21.06 -27.50 42.08
N ALA A 14 22.13 -27.24 42.85
CA ALA A 14 22.21 -26.07 43.73
C ALA A 14 22.55 -24.75 42.98
N LEU A 15 23.15 -24.82 41.79
CA LEU A 15 23.45 -23.65 40.94
C LEU A 15 22.27 -23.22 40.05
N TRP A 16 21.24 -24.04 39.92
CA TRP A 16 20.01 -23.71 39.18
C TRP A 16 18.92 -23.05 40.05
N LEU A 17 19.07 -23.05 41.38
CA LEU A 17 18.12 -22.44 42.32
C LEU A 17 18.57 -21.07 42.87
N THR A 18 19.79 -20.63 42.60
CA THR A 18 20.30 -19.28 42.98
C THR A 18 20.14 -18.24 41.87
N PHE A 19 19.88 -18.63 40.62
CA PHE A 19 19.61 -17.69 39.52
C PHE A 19 18.12 -17.35 39.32
N ALA A 20 17.21 -17.96 40.09
CA ALA A 20 15.76 -17.71 39.99
C ALA A 20 15.20 -16.75 41.07
N LEU A 21 16.05 -16.14 41.91
CA LEU A 21 15.62 -15.24 42.99
C LEU A 21 16.31 -13.86 43.04
N ILE A 22 17.08 -13.49 42.00
CA ILE A 22 17.60 -12.12 41.87
C ILE A 22 16.87 -11.43 40.73
N GLY A 23 15.72 -10.85 41.09
CA GLY A 23 15.11 -9.78 40.32
C GLY A 23 15.91 -8.49 40.48
N PHE A 24 16.39 -7.96 39.36
CA PHE A 24 16.67 -6.54 39.14
C PHE A 24 15.54 -6.07 38.20
N SER A 25 14.63 -5.14 38.49
CA SER A 25 14.55 -4.04 39.45
C SER A 25 15.77 -3.14 39.49
N ASP A 26 15.85 -2.25 38.50
CA ASP A 26 16.14 -0.82 38.65
C ASP A 26 15.21 -0.12 37.64
N GLY A 27 14.37 0.87 37.95
CA GLY A 27 14.41 1.82 39.05
C GLY A 27 14.53 3.23 38.48
N TYR A 28 13.42 3.85 38.08
CA TYR A 28 13.27 5.31 38.16
C TYR A 28 11.82 5.70 38.52
N GLU A 29 11.72 6.12 39.78
CA GLU A 29 10.77 6.98 40.49
C GLU A 29 9.28 7.07 40.11
N ARG A 30 8.48 6.60 41.08
CA ARG A 30 7.14 7.12 41.40
C ARG A 30 7.27 8.50 42.07
N SER A 31 6.60 9.51 41.52
CA SER A 31 6.07 10.63 42.30
C SER A 31 4.59 10.38 42.62
N THR A 32 4.22 10.70 43.86
CA THR A 32 3.03 10.30 44.59
C THR A 32 1.73 10.96 44.13
N ARG A 33 0.63 10.21 44.25
CA ARG A 33 -0.77 10.67 44.19
C ARG A 33 -1.03 11.81 45.18
N HIS A 34 -1.73 12.85 44.71
CA HIS A 34 -2.66 13.61 45.53
C HIS A 34 -4.07 13.47 44.94
N HIS A 35 -5.00 12.94 45.73
CA HIS A 35 -6.43 13.01 45.46
C HIS A 35 -6.91 14.45 45.69
N GLY A 36 -7.48 15.06 44.64
CA GLY A 36 -8.19 16.33 44.69
C GLY A 36 -9.42 16.28 43.79
N ARG A 37 -10.55 15.93 44.40
CA ARG A 37 -11.90 16.02 43.83
C ARG A 37 -12.28 17.51 43.73
N LEU A 38 -12.73 18.00 42.56
CA LEU A 38 -13.89 18.91 42.36
C LEU A 38 -13.84 19.72 41.03
N ARG A 39 -14.98 19.63 40.31
CA ARG A 39 -15.68 20.64 39.47
C ARG A 39 -15.06 21.16 38.15
N ASN A 40 -15.79 20.89 37.06
CA ASN A 40 -15.92 21.76 35.87
C ASN A 40 -17.17 22.66 36.03
N PRO A 41 -17.41 23.72 35.22
CA PRO A 41 -16.50 24.57 34.41
C PRO A 41 -16.75 26.09 34.64
N PRO A 42 -16.05 27.01 33.94
CA PRO A 42 -16.73 27.73 32.84
C PRO A 42 -15.85 28.04 31.59
N ARG A 43 -16.50 28.20 30.42
CA ARG A 43 -15.98 28.86 29.20
C ARG A 43 -16.22 30.38 29.28
N PRO A 44 -15.84 31.20 28.27
CA PRO A 44 -14.52 31.43 27.67
C PRO A 44 -14.08 32.91 27.85
N VAL A 45 -12.77 33.18 27.92
CA VAL A 45 -12.26 34.56 28.01
C VAL A 45 -12.09 35.18 26.63
N LYS A 46 -12.64 36.39 26.50
CA LYS A 46 -12.64 37.30 25.35
C LYS A 46 -11.22 37.67 24.87
N ALA A 47 -11.10 37.89 23.57
CA ALA A 47 -9.97 38.55 22.93
C ALA A 47 -9.75 39.96 23.55
N VAL A 48 -8.52 40.22 23.95
CA VAL A 48 -8.07 41.52 24.45
C VAL A 48 -7.65 42.37 23.25
N SER A 49 -8.36 43.47 23.06
CA SER A 49 -7.97 44.60 22.22
C SER A 49 -6.89 45.41 22.93
N LEU A 50 -5.71 45.55 22.34
CA LEU A 50 -4.63 46.42 22.80
C LEU A 50 -4.29 47.44 21.70
N CYS A 51 -5.10 48.49 21.61
CA CYS A 51 -4.69 49.83 21.18
C CYS A 51 -5.53 50.83 21.96
N GLY A 52 -4.91 51.58 22.88
CA GLY A 52 -5.53 52.70 23.59
C GLY A 52 -5.72 53.90 22.66
N LEU A 53 -6.74 54.71 22.95
CA LEU A 53 -7.17 55.86 22.14
C LEU A 53 -6.17 57.04 22.08
N ASP A 54 -5.02 56.96 22.76
CA ASP A 54 -4.03 58.04 22.83
C ASP A 54 -2.61 57.55 22.48
N CYS A 55 -2.43 57.00 21.27
CA CYS A 55 -1.10 56.67 20.75
C CYS A 55 -0.49 57.90 20.02
N PRO A 56 0.67 58.44 20.46
CA PRO A 56 1.29 59.63 19.86
C PRO A 56 1.83 59.44 18.44
N SER A 57 1.69 58.25 17.85
CA SER A 57 2.23 57.90 16.52
C SER A 57 1.30 58.25 15.35
N CYS A 58 0.11 58.79 15.59
CA CYS A 58 -0.92 59.02 14.55
C CYS A 58 -1.14 60.48 14.15
N VAL A 59 -0.37 61.45 14.67
CA VAL A 59 -0.50 62.87 14.30
C VAL A 59 0.66 63.31 13.41
N ALA A 60 0.61 62.91 12.15
CA ALA A 60 1.30 63.59 11.06
C ALA A 60 0.64 63.19 9.74
N GLY A 61 -0.30 64.02 9.27
CA GLY A 61 -0.83 63.91 7.93
C GLY A 61 0.20 64.34 6.89
N SER A 62 0.42 63.51 5.88
CA SER A 62 0.90 63.99 4.58
C SER A 62 0.09 63.34 3.46
N ASN A 63 -0.47 64.23 2.65
CA ASN A 63 -1.34 63.95 1.53
C ASN A 63 -0.56 63.24 0.40
N ALA A 64 -0.79 61.94 0.23
CA ALA A 64 -0.62 61.26 -1.04
C ALA A 64 -1.38 59.94 -0.99
N ALA A 65 -2.53 59.87 -1.66
CA ALA A 65 -3.24 58.61 -1.83
C ALA A 65 -2.36 57.64 -2.63
N PRO A 66 -1.92 56.49 -2.07
CA PRO A 66 -1.41 55.42 -2.89
C PRO A 66 -2.62 54.83 -3.61
N LYS A 67 -2.59 54.85 -4.95
CA LYS A 67 -3.53 54.07 -5.76
C LYS A 67 -3.43 52.61 -5.33
N VAL A 68 -4.37 52.16 -4.51
CA VAL A 68 -4.61 50.75 -4.28
C VAL A 68 -5.08 50.20 -5.62
N SER A 69 -4.17 49.57 -6.35
CA SER A 69 -4.56 48.70 -7.46
C SER A 69 -5.34 47.54 -6.87
N THR A 70 -6.67 47.65 -6.91
CA THR A 70 -7.58 46.50 -6.85
C THR A 70 -7.01 45.39 -7.74
N PRO A 71 -6.82 44.16 -7.22
CA PRO A 71 -6.55 43.04 -8.08
C PRO A 71 -7.75 42.92 -9.02
N LYS A 72 -7.53 43.19 -10.31
CA LYS A 72 -8.52 42.88 -11.34
C LYS A 72 -8.85 41.40 -11.18
N ASN A 73 -10.13 41.13 -10.94
CA ASN A 73 -10.76 39.83 -11.13
C ASN A 73 -10.49 39.35 -12.57
N GLY A 74 -9.33 38.73 -12.76
CA GLY A 74 -9.02 37.90 -13.91
C GLY A 74 -9.48 36.49 -13.59
N VAL A 75 -10.80 36.28 -13.55
CA VAL A 75 -11.36 34.93 -13.68
C VAL A 75 -11.04 34.48 -15.10
N LYS A 76 -9.82 34.00 -15.32
CA LYS A 76 -9.55 33.03 -16.37
C LYS A 76 -10.25 31.77 -15.91
N GLY A 77 -11.51 31.63 -16.31
CA GLY A 77 -12.26 30.39 -16.31
C GLY A 77 -11.60 29.41 -17.28
N GLY A 78 -10.37 29.00 -16.99
CA GLY A 78 -9.95 27.67 -17.37
C GLY A 78 -10.67 26.75 -16.41
N SER A 79 -11.53 25.88 -16.93
CA SER A 79 -11.98 24.69 -16.20
C SER A 79 -10.72 23.91 -15.79
N LEU A 80 -10.13 24.27 -14.64
CA LEU A 80 -9.10 23.47 -14.02
C LEU A 80 -9.77 22.15 -13.72
N HIS A 81 -9.39 21.11 -14.45
CA HIS A 81 -9.70 19.75 -14.03
C HIS A 81 -9.09 19.61 -12.64
N LYS A 82 -9.95 19.71 -11.61
CA LYS A 82 -9.55 19.52 -10.23
C LYS A 82 -8.92 18.14 -10.16
N ARG A 83 -7.59 18.08 -10.07
CA ARG A 83 -6.87 16.85 -9.75
C ARG A 83 -7.28 16.48 -8.33
N VAL A 84 -7.73 15.24 -8.12
CA VAL A 84 -8.35 14.84 -6.85
C VAL A 84 -7.37 14.05 -5.97
N ILE A 85 -6.45 13.28 -6.58
CA ILE A 85 -5.35 12.61 -5.87
C ILE A 85 -4.11 13.50 -5.80
N ALA A 86 -3.60 13.68 -4.59
CA ALA A 86 -2.34 14.36 -4.31
C ALA A 86 -1.13 13.61 -4.89
N LYS A 87 -0.07 14.33 -5.23
CA LYS A 87 1.18 13.80 -5.80
C LYS A 87 2.39 14.44 -5.15
N PRO A 88 3.58 13.81 -5.23
CA PRO A 88 4.81 14.42 -4.74
C PRO A 88 5.09 15.80 -5.34
N GLU A 89 4.69 16.06 -6.59
CA GLU A 89 4.96 17.34 -7.26
C GLU A 89 3.97 18.46 -6.90
N ASP A 90 2.99 18.19 -6.04
CA ASP A 90 2.08 19.25 -5.56
C ASP A 90 2.84 20.23 -4.65
N GLU A 91 2.39 21.48 -4.60
CA GLU A 91 3.03 22.59 -3.87
C GLU A 91 3.27 22.27 -2.38
N ASP A 92 2.38 21.48 -1.77
CA ASP A 92 2.50 21.06 -0.36
C ASP A 92 3.71 20.15 -0.08
N PHE A 93 4.30 19.55 -1.11
CA PHE A 93 5.38 18.55 -0.98
C PHE A 93 6.65 18.93 -1.74
N ASP A 94 6.59 19.79 -2.77
CA ASP A 94 7.76 20.27 -3.53
C ASP A 94 8.67 19.14 -4.05
N GLY A 95 8.07 18.03 -4.47
CA GLY A 95 8.78 16.84 -4.94
C GLY A 95 9.28 15.91 -3.82
N ASP A 96 9.07 16.24 -2.54
CA ASP A 96 9.42 15.37 -1.40
C ASP A 96 8.44 14.18 -1.31
N VAL A 97 8.89 13.06 -1.88
CA VAL A 97 8.16 11.79 -1.91
C VAL A 97 7.93 11.23 -0.52
N ASP A 98 8.89 11.37 0.41
CA ASP A 98 8.78 10.82 1.75
C ASP A 98 7.72 11.58 2.54
N SER A 99 7.80 12.92 2.55
CA SER A 99 6.79 13.79 3.16
C SER A 99 5.40 13.57 2.56
N PHE A 100 5.32 13.45 1.23
CA PHE A 100 4.08 13.10 0.53
C PHE A 100 3.52 11.79 1.06
N LEU A 101 4.29 10.71 1.04
CA LEU A 101 3.81 9.38 1.41
C LEU A 101 3.44 9.30 2.90
N VAL A 102 4.25 9.87 3.79
CA VAL A 102 3.94 9.99 5.22
C VAL A 102 2.60 10.70 5.42
N SER A 103 2.33 11.79 4.71
CA SER A 103 1.03 12.48 4.79
C SER A 103 -0.14 11.59 4.35
N GLN A 104 0.06 10.72 3.36
CA GLN A 104 -0.95 9.80 2.86
C GLN A 104 -1.18 8.62 3.80
N TYR A 105 -0.11 8.08 4.39
CA TYR A 105 -0.11 7.00 5.37
C TYR A 105 -0.91 7.35 6.62
N MET A 106 -0.72 8.56 7.15
CA MET A 106 -1.44 9.03 8.35
C MET A 106 -2.96 9.12 8.17
N ARG A 107 -3.47 9.06 6.93
CA ARG A 107 -4.89 9.07 6.58
C ARG A 107 -5.37 7.71 6.04
N ALA A 108 -4.48 6.73 5.94
CA ALA A 108 -4.79 5.41 5.40
C ALA A 108 -5.49 4.54 6.43
N VAL A 109 -6.31 3.61 5.94
CA VAL A 109 -6.73 2.46 6.74
C VAL A 109 -5.58 1.45 6.74
N TRP A 110 -5.07 1.14 7.91
CA TRP A 110 -3.96 0.20 8.05
C TRP A 110 -4.44 -1.24 8.01
N VAL A 111 -3.71 -2.08 7.27
CA VAL A 111 -3.81 -3.54 7.44
C VAL A 111 -3.40 -3.87 8.87
N PRO A 112 -4.20 -4.62 9.64
CA PRO A 112 -3.89 -4.92 11.03
C PRO A 112 -2.52 -5.57 11.19
N LEU A 113 -1.76 -5.19 12.21
CA LEU A 113 -0.60 -5.95 12.64
C LEU A 113 -1.06 -6.97 13.70
N SER A 114 -1.05 -8.25 13.36
CA SER A 114 -1.36 -9.31 14.31
C SER A 114 -0.40 -9.27 15.49
N GLN A 115 -0.92 -9.17 16.71
CA GLN A 115 -0.14 -9.30 17.93
C GLN A 115 0.31 -10.75 18.22
N GLN A 116 -0.30 -11.73 17.53
CA GLN A 116 -0.01 -13.15 17.69
C GLN A 116 0.92 -13.72 16.61
N SER A 117 1.59 -12.85 15.83
CA SER A 117 2.41 -13.22 14.68
C SER A 117 1.68 -14.06 13.60
N LEU A 118 0.35 -13.95 13.53
CA LEU A 118 -0.47 -14.51 12.46
C LEU A 118 -0.47 -13.56 11.26
N SER A 119 -0.47 -14.13 10.05
CA SER A 119 -0.73 -13.34 8.85
C SER A 119 -2.10 -12.68 8.93
N SER A 120 -2.18 -11.40 8.56
CA SER A 120 -3.41 -10.60 8.58
C SER A 120 -3.70 -10.02 7.20
N ALA A 121 -4.96 -9.63 6.96
CA ALA A 121 -5.28 -8.87 5.76
C ALA A 121 -6.53 -8.00 5.93
N LEU A 122 -6.68 -7.05 5.02
CA LEU A 122 -7.86 -6.22 4.90
C LEU A 122 -8.39 -6.25 3.47
N PHE A 123 -9.70 -6.41 3.33
CA PHE A 123 -10.42 -6.26 2.08
C PHE A 123 -11.27 -4.99 2.10
N ARG A 124 -11.36 -4.29 0.96
CA ARG A 124 -12.31 -3.20 0.77
C ARG A 124 -12.84 -3.15 -0.65
N GLU A 125 -14.16 -3.00 -0.79
CA GLU A 125 -14.77 -2.69 -2.08
C GLU A 125 -14.49 -1.23 -2.48
N LEU A 126 -14.31 -1.02 -3.79
CA LEU A 126 -14.12 0.29 -4.41
C LEU A 126 -15.48 0.86 -4.78
N GLY A 127 -16.02 1.69 -3.87
CA GLY A 127 -17.31 2.38 -4.02
C GLY A 127 -17.16 3.82 -4.52
N ASN A 128 -18.09 4.70 -4.17
CA ASN A 128 -18.10 6.11 -4.56
C ASN A 128 -17.34 7.04 -3.58
N VAL A 129 -16.53 6.47 -2.68
CA VAL A 129 -15.75 7.22 -1.67
C VAL A 129 -14.26 6.96 -1.89
N LYS A 130 -13.49 8.04 -1.98
CA LYS A 130 -12.02 7.98 -2.03
C LYS A 130 -11.44 7.48 -0.71
N PHE A 131 -10.36 6.72 -0.77
CA PHE A 131 -9.65 6.29 0.43
C PHE A 131 -8.21 5.87 0.13
N ASN A 132 -7.41 5.84 1.20
CA ASN A 132 -6.10 5.21 1.22
C ASN A 132 -6.15 3.95 2.09
N MET A 133 -5.39 2.92 1.71
CA MET A 133 -5.14 1.74 2.52
C MET A 133 -3.64 1.48 2.52
N ALA A 134 -3.06 1.04 3.63
CA ALA A 134 -1.63 0.87 3.72
C ALA A 134 -1.21 -0.32 4.56
N VAL A 135 -0.03 -0.85 4.25
CA VAL A 135 0.69 -1.83 5.07
C VAL A 135 1.89 -1.12 5.67
N GLN A 136 2.07 -1.28 6.98
CA GLN A 136 3.22 -0.75 7.72
C GLN A 136 4.12 -1.87 8.23
N ASP A 137 5.27 -1.46 8.74
CA ASP A 137 6.21 -2.30 9.48
C ASP A 137 6.66 -3.53 8.70
N LEU A 138 6.85 -3.37 7.39
CA LEU A 138 7.47 -4.40 6.57
C LEU A 138 8.97 -4.44 6.89
N TYR A 139 9.32 -5.24 7.90
CA TYR A 139 10.69 -5.53 8.35
C TYR A 139 10.96 -7.02 8.19
N GLY A 140 11.36 -7.45 6.98
CA GLY A 140 11.45 -8.88 6.64
C GLY A 140 10.12 -9.59 6.30
N CYS A 141 8.98 -8.98 6.59
CA CYS A 141 7.65 -9.50 6.26
C CYS A 141 7.33 -9.49 4.76
N THR A 142 6.37 -10.28 4.30
CA THR A 142 5.86 -10.22 2.92
C THR A 142 4.48 -9.56 2.92
N SER A 143 4.16 -8.77 1.90
CA SER A 143 2.80 -8.29 1.65
C SER A 143 2.33 -8.74 0.27
N VAL A 144 1.17 -9.38 0.22
CA VAL A 144 0.44 -9.64 -1.02
C VAL A 144 -0.67 -8.61 -1.17
N VAL A 145 -0.74 -7.99 -2.35
CA VAL A 145 -1.78 -7.02 -2.71
C VAL A 145 -2.49 -7.49 -3.97
N VAL A 146 -3.81 -7.67 -3.88
CA VAL A 146 -4.67 -8.03 -5.02
C VAL A 146 -5.66 -6.88 -5.26
N VAL A 147 -5.60 -6.30 -6.45
CA VAL A 147 -6.40 -5.15 -6.84
C VAL A 147 -7.25 -5.48 -8.06
N SER A 148 -8.45 -4.94 -8.13
CA SER A 148 -9.31 -4.98 -9.31
C SER A 148 -10.05 -3.66 -9.48
N GLU A 149 -10.88 -3.55 -10.52
CA GLU A 149 -11.78 -2.41 -10.68
C GLU A 149 -12.90 -2.36 -9.61
N LYS A 150 -13.10 -3.44 -8.83
CA LYS A 150 -14.16 -3.57 -7.81
C LYS A 150 -13.64 -3.62 -6.37
N GLY A 151 -12.42 -4.07 -6.11
CA GLY A 151 -11.92 -4.22 -4.75
C GLY A 151 -10.42 -4.22 -4.63
N ILE A 152 -9.96 -4.11 -3.39
CA ILE A 152 -8.56 -4.23 -2.98
C ILE A 152 -8.49 -5.19 -1.79
N TRP A 153 -7.49 -6.07 -1.80
CA TRP A 153 -7.12 -6.92 -0.69
C TRP A 153 -5.63 -6.76 -0.44
N MET A 154 -5.24 -6.43 0.79
CA MET A 154 -3.84 -6.23 1.18
C MET A 154 -3.53 -7.04 2.43
N SER A 155 -2.41 -7.73 2.45
CA SER A 155 -1.99 -8.57 3.58
C SER A 155 -0.69 -8.10 4.22
N HIS A 156 -0.50 -8.52 5.46
CA HIS A 156 0.78 -8.52 6.14
C HIS A 156 1.08 -9.97 6.56
N LEU A 157 2.02 -10.61 5.88
CA LEU A 157 2.46 -11.98 6.12
C LEU A 157 3.74 -11.96 6.95
N TRP A 158 3.64 -12.44 8.18
CA TRP A 158 4.72 -12.38 9.16
C TRP A 158 5.93 -13.20 8.74
N GLU A 159 7.13 -12.63 8.87
CA GLU A 159 8.36 -13.35 8.59
C GLU A 159 8.60 -14.50 9.57
N ASN A 160 8.54 -14.22 10.87
CA ASN A 160 8.62 -15.22 11.93
C ASN A 160 7.23 -15.31 12.56
N PRO A 161 6.57 -16.48 12.58
CA PRO A 161 7.12 -17.82 12.31
C PRO A 161 6.91 -18.37 10.89
N ALA A 162 6.27 -17.63 9.99
CA ALA A 162 5.75 -18.22 8.76
C ALA A 162 6.84 -18.50 7.72
N PHE A 163 7.80 -17.59 7.55
CA PHE A 163 8.95 -17.75 6.65
C PHE A 163 10.19 -18.27 7.37
N ALA A 164 10.32 -17.99 8.66
CA ALA A 164 11.53 -18.24 9.42
C ALA A 164 11.30 -18.74 10.83
N THR A 165 12.36 -19.30 11.39
CA THR A 165 12.48 -19.63 12.81
C THR A 165 13.87 -19.23 13.30
N ASN A 166 13.99 -18.95 14.59
CA ASN A 166 15.28 -18.69 15.21
C ASN A 166 16.03 -20.01 15.39
N GLY A 167 17.26 -20.06 14.88
CA GLY A 167 18.19 -21.16 15.11
C GLY A 167 18.84 -21.11 16.50
N PRO A 168 19.55 -22.17 16.90
CA PRO A 168 20.16 -22.26 18.24
C PRO A 168 21.17 -21.15 18.55
N SER A 169 21.79 -20.56 17.53
CA SER A 169 22.78 -19.48 17.67
C SER A 169 22.20 -18.11 17.31
N GLY A 170 20.87 -17.99 17.20
CA GLY A 170 20.18 -16.77 16.80
C GLY A 170 20.20 -16.49 15.30
N GLU A 171 20.65 -17.44 14.48
CA GLU A 171 20.58 -17.34 13.02
C GLU A 171 19.14 -17.50 12.51
N TRP A 172 18.84 -16.88 11.36
CA TRP A 172 17.56 -17.09 10.69
C TRP A 172 17.61 -18.40 9.91
N LEU A 173 16.77 -19.36 10.28
CA LEU A 173 16.55 -20.61 9.55
C LEU A 173 15.18 -20.58 8.87
N PRO A 174 15.00 -21.25 7.72
CA PRO A 174 13.67 -21.46 7.17
C PRO A 174 12.77 -22.16 8.20
N SER A 175 11.53 -21.69 8.36
CA SER A 175 10.55 -22.41 9.18
C SER A 175 10.18 -23.76 8.54
N ALA A 176 9.46 -24.62 9.26
CA ALA A 176 8.95 -25.86 8.68
C ALA A 176 7.93 -25.59 7.56
N ASP A 177 7.92 -26.43 6.52
CA ASP A 177 7.07 -26.21 5.35
C ASP A 177 5.57 -26.24 5.68
N ASN A 178 5.14 -27.10 6.61
CA ASN A 178 3.76 -27.13 7.07
C ASN A 178 3.35 -25.84 7.81
N LYS A 179 4.28 -25.15 8.47
CA LYS A 179 4.02 -23.85 9.12
C LYS A 179 3.80 -22.77 8.06
N PHE A 180 4.67 -22.71 7.05
CA PHE A 180 4.51 -21.81 5.92
C PHE A 180 3.20 -22.07 5.17
N GLU A 181 2.90 -23.33 4.89
CA GLU A 181 1.67 -23.71 4.20
C GLU A 181 0.42 -23.27 4.97
N ALA A 182 0.36 -23.55 6.28
CA ALA A 182 -0.77 -23.16 7.12
C ALA A 182 -0.91 -21.64 7.26
N ASP A 183 0.16 -20.94 7.61
CA ASP A 183 0.13 -19.52 7.96
C ASP A 183 0.04 -18.59 6.73
N VAL A 184 0.47 -19.09 5.56
CA VAL A 184 0.56 -18.28 4.34
C VAL A 184 -0.33 -18.83 3.25
N LEU A 185 -0.06 -20.04 2.75
CA LEU A 185 -0.72 -20.52 1.53
C LEU A 185 -2.21 -20.83 1.76
N ASN A 186 -2.54 -21.51 2.85
CA ASN A 186 -3.92 -21.85 3.21
C ASN A 186 -4.66 -20.60 3.69
N ALA A 187 -4.03 -19.81 4.56
CA ALA A 187 -4.63 -18.57 5.03
C ALA A 187 -4.90 -17.58 3.88
N LEU A 188 -4.08 -17.55 2.82
CA LEU A 188 -4.30 -16.69 1.66
C LEU A 188 -5.52 -17.13 0.83
N GLU A 189 -5.80 -18.43 0.75
CA GLU A 189 -6.98 -18.97 0.09
C GLU A 189 -8.23 -18.86 0.95
N ASP A 190 -8.20 -19.49 2.12
CA ASP A 190 -9.36 -19.76 2.97
C ASP A 190 -9.55 -18.72 4.07
N GLY A 191 -8.49 -17.98 4.39
CA GLY A 191 -8.46 -17.02 5.47
C GLY A 191 -8.01 -17.63 6.79
N ASN A 192 -7.95 -16.76 7.80
CA ASN A 192 -7.79 -17.11 9.19
C ASN A 192 -8.58 -16.09 10.05
N GLN A 193 -8.28 -16.02 11.35
CA GLN A 193 -8.96 -15.14 12.29
C GLN A 193 -8.78 -13.63 12.00
N GLU A 194 -7.67 -13.25 11.37
CA GLU A 194 -7.27 -11.86 11.08
C GLU A 194 -7.12 -11.56 9.58
N MET A 195 -7.37 -12.55 8.73
CA MET A 195 -7.19 -12.48 7.29
C MET A 195 -8.41 -13.06 6.58
N PRO A 196 -9.24 -12.25 5.90
CA PRO A 196 -10.26 -12.81 5.02
C PRO A 196 -9.58 -13.51 3.82
N GLY A 197 -9.90 -14.79 3.58
CA GLY A 197 -9.32 -15.55 2.46
C GLY A 197 -9.75 -15.04 1.09
N LEU A 198 -8.85 -15.09 0.10
CA LEU A 198 -9.13 -14.60 -1.26
C LEU A 198 -10.24 -15.38 -1.97
N ALA A 199 -10.40 -16.67 -1.68
CA ALA A 199 -11.37 -17.54 -2.36
C ALA A 199 -12.82 -17.05 -2.20
N GLN A 200 -13.13 -16.32 -1.13
CA GLN A 200 -14.47 -15.75 -0.95
C GLN A 200 -14.77 -14.63 -1.96
N PHE A 201 -13.73 -13.95 -2.48
CA PHE A 201 -13.85 -12.81 -3.39
C PHE A 201 -13.72 -13.19 -4.87
N THR A 202 -13.50 -14.47 -5.18
CA THR A 202 -13.41 -15.01 -6.55
C THR A 202 -14.71 -15.68 -7.01
N LYS A 203 -15.68 -15.86 -6.11
CA LYS A 203 -17.01 -16.39 -6.41
C LYS A 203 -17.82 -15.41 -7.27
N ASN A 204 -18.98 -15.86 -7.79
CA ASN A 204 -19.87 -15.03 -8.60
C ASN A 204 -20.22 -13.71 -7.90
N GLY A 205 -20.02 -12.60 -8.62
CA GLY A 205 -20.21 -11.26 -8.07
C GLY A 205 -19.09 -10.80 -7.13
N GLY A 206 -18.04 -11.59 -6.89
CA GLY A 206 -16.88 -11.23 -6.10
C GLY A 206 -16.02 -10.14 -6.75
N ALA A 207 -15.15 -9.50 -5.97
CA ALA A 207 -14.31 -8.41 -6.44
C ALA A 207 -13.20 -8.87 -7.40
N PHE A 208 -12.81 -10.14 -7.36
CA PHE A 208 -11.67 -10.66 -8.11
C PHE A 208 -12.06 -11.66 -9.20
N ILE A 209 -13.25 -11.50 -9.77
CA ILE A 209 -13.64 -12.20 -11.00
C ILE A 209 -13.05 -11.52 -12.24
N ALA A 210 -12.92 -12.26 -13.34
CA ALA A 210 -12.32 -11.78 -14.59
C ALA A 210 -12.92 -10.47 -15.13
N ALA A 211 -14.24 -10.25 -14.92
CA ALA A 211 -14.94 -9.04 -15.36
C ALA A 211 -14.36 -7.74 -14.77
N TYR A 212 -13.77 -7.80 -13.56
CA TYR A 212 -13.14 -6.67 -12.88
C TYR A 212 -11.62 -6.62 -13.06
N LYS A 213 -11.06 -7.51 -13.89
CA LYS A 213 -9.65 -7.53 -14.31
C LYS A 213 -8.69 -7.46 -13.11
N PRO A 214 -8.66 -8.50 -12.25
CA PRO A 214 -7.79 -8.53 -11.09
C PRO A 214 -6.32 -8.55 -11.49
N PHE A 215 -5.47 -7.99 -10.62
CA PHE A 215 -4.03 -7.95 -10.74
C PHE A 215 -3.41 -8.17 -9.35
N ALA A 216 -2.26 -8.82 -9.28
CA ALA A 216 -1.61 -9.15 -8.01
C ALA A 216 -0.16 -8.65 -7.95
N TYR A 217 0.25 -8.28 -6.74
CA TYR A 217 1.58 -7.80 -6.38
C TYR A 217 2.08 -8.58 -5.16
N ILE A 218 3.37 -8.88 -5.14
CA ILE A 218 4.05 -9.44 -3.98
C ILE A 218 5.22 -8.52 -3.63
N PHE A 219 5.12 -7.90 -2.46
CA PHE A 219 6.16 -7.06 -1.87
C PHE A 219 6.93 -7.89 -0.85
N TYR A 220 8.24 -8.00 -1.01
CA TYR A 220 9.08 -8.86 -0.18
C TYR A 220 10.44 -8.21 0.10
N PRO A 221 11.13 -8.55 1.20
CA PRO A 221 12.34 -7.87 1.59
C PRO A 221 13.51 -8.21 0.64
N THR A 222 14.51 -7.33 0.63
CA THR A 222 15.86 -7.68 0.20
C THR A 222 16.43 -8.83 1.05
N GLY A 223 17.47 -9.50 0.51
CA GLY A 223 18.09 -10.64 1.18
C GLY A 223 18.72 -10.27 2.53
N SER A 224 18.80 -11.26 3.42
CA SER A 224 19.54 -11.20 4.67
C SER A 224 21.01 -11.63 4.49
N GLN A 225 21.77 -11.63 5.58
CA GLN A 225 23.11 -12.22 5.65
C GLN A 225 23.13 -13.77 5.63
N TYR A 226 21.97 -14.44 5.62
CA TYR A 226 21.85 -15.89 5.70
C TYR A 226 21.46 -16.50 4.33
N PRO A 227 22.40 -17.03 3.53
CA PRO A 227 22.12 -17.40 2.13
C PRO A 227 21.11 -18.56 1.99
N ASN A 228 21.17 -19.55 2.88
CA ASN A 228 20.25 -20.68 2.87
C ASN A 228 18.81 -20.23 3.16
N TYR A 229 18.65 -19.31 4.12
CA TYR A 229 17.38 -18.69 4.42
C TYR A 229 16.85 -17.90 3.23
N ASN A 230 17.68 -17.05 2.62
CA ASN A 230 17.30 -16.26 1.44
C ASN A 230 16.81 -17.14 0.28
N ARG A 231 17.47 -18.28 0.05
CA ARG A 231 17.06 -19.25 -0.98
C ARG A 231 15.67 -19.81 -0.69
N ALA A 232 15.42 -20.25 0.54
CA ALA A 232 14.12 -20.78 0.95
C ALA A 232 13.01 -19.72 0.88
N TYR A 233 13.30 -18.49 1.32
CA TYR A 233 12.39 -17.36 1.22
C TYR A 233 11.98 -17.09 -0.22
N LYS A 234 12.94 -17.03 -1.14
CA LYS A 234 12.66 -16.84 -2.58
C LYS A 234 11.80 -17.97 -3.15
N ALA A 235 12.05 -19.22 -2.74
CA ALA A 235 11.20 -20.34 -3.14
C ALA A 235 9.76 -20.19 -2.62
N ARG A 236 9.58 -19.70 -1.40
CA ARG A 236 8.27 -19.39 -0.80
C ARG A 236 7.53 -18.27 -1.52
N ILE A 237 8.22 -17.22 -1.95
CA ILE A 237 7.63 -16.18 -2.81
C ILE A 237 7.11 -16.78 -4.12
N ASN A 238 7.84 -17.72 -4.73
CA ASN A 238 7.36 -18.41 -5.93
C ASN A 238 6.11 -19.27 -5.64
N GLN A 239 6.04 -19.94 -4.49
CA GLN A 239 4.86 -20.70 -4.07
C GLN A 239 3.63 -19.80 -3.88
N ILE A 240 3.80 -18.61 -3.28
CA ILE A 240 2.72 -17.61 -3.18
C ILE A 240 2.27 -17.16 -4.57
N SER A 241 3.21 -16.86 -5.46
CA SER A 241 2.90 -16.45 -6.84
C SER A 241 2.08 -17.52 -7.58
N GLN A 242 2.49 -18.79 -7.48
CA GLN A 242 1.76 -19.92 -8.07
C GLN A 242 0.38 -20.14 -7.43
N LYS A 243 0.25 -19.92 -6.11
CA LYS A 243 -1.05 -19.99 -5.43
C LYS A 243 -1.99 -18.92 -5.98
N LEU A 244 -1.53 -17.67 -6.10
CA LEU A 244 -2.32 -16.57 -6.65
C LEU A 244 -2.77 -16.82 -8.09
N GLN A 245 -1.89 -17.35 -8.95
CA GLN A 245 -2.22 -17.71 -10.32
C GLN A 245 -3.30 -18.79 -10.43
N ARG A 246 -3.38 -19.71 -9.46
CA ARG A 246 -4.43 -20.75 -9.40
C ARG A 246 -5.75 -20.21 -8.86
N LEU A 247 -5.69 -19.28 -7.91
CA LEU A 247 -6.88 -18.72 -7.26
C LEU A 247 -7.58 -17.65 -8.07
N LEU A 248 -6.81 -16.85 -8.80
CA LEU A 248 -7.27 -15.61 -9.42
C LEU A 248 -7.20 -15.73 -10.95
N PRO A 249 -8.19 -15.21 -11.69
CA PRO A 249 -8.14 -15.14 -13.15
C PRO A 249 -7.23 -13.98 -13.60
N LEU A 250 -5.93 -14.11 -13.34
CA LEU A 250 -4.92 -13.11 -13.69
C LEU A 250 -4.53 -13.23 -15.16
N ASN A 251 -4.48 -12.10 -15.87
CA ASN A 251 -3.98 -12.05 -17.25
C ASN A 251 -2.44 -12.07 -17.32
N THR A 252 -1.79 -11.74 -16.21
CA THR A 252 -0.34 -11.68 -16.07
C THR A 252 0.05 -12.29 -14.72
N PRO A 253 1.23 -12.93 -14.61
CA PRO A 253 1.75 -13.35 -13.32
C PRO A 253 1.81 -12.20 -12.30
N PRO A 254 1.71 -12.47 -10.99
CA PRO A 254 1.92 -11.48 -9.96
C PRO A 254 3.27 -10.76 -10.14
N LEU A 255 3.27 -9.43 -10.03
CA LEU A 255 4.51 -8.65 -10.10
C LEU A 255 5.21 -8.66 -8.74
N LEU A 256 6.52 -8.90 -8.77
CA LEU A 256 7.36 -9.02 -7.58
C LEU A 256 8.14 -7.72 -7.38
N TYR A 257 8.07 -7.13 -6.19
CA TYR A 257 8.81 -5.92 -5.85
C TYR A 257 9.58 -6.11 -4.55
N GLN A 258 10.87 -5.78 -4.58
CA GLN A 258 11.72 -5.77 -3.39
C GLN A 258 11.68 -4.44 -2.68
N TYR A 259 11.76 -4.51 -1.35
CA TYR A 259 11.85 -3.36 -0.47
C TYR A 259 13.01 -3.55 0.52
N ASP A 260 13.52 -2.47 1.10
CA ASP A 260 14.61 -2.52 2.07
C ASP A 260 14.17 -3.24 3.37
N ARG A 261 14.80 -4.39 3.64
CA ARG A 261 14.51 -5.23 4.81
C ARG A 261 14.57 -4.48 6.14
N ALA A 262 15.42 -3.45 6.26
CA ALA A 262 15.56 -2.67 7.48
C ALA A 262 14.32 -1.83 7.81
N GLY A 263 13.43 -1.63 6.83
CA GLY A 263 12.23 -0.81 6.90
C GLY A 263 12.50 0.63 7.39
N GLY A 264 11.49 1.27 7.98
CA GLY A 264 11.62 2.61 8.57
C GLY A 264 10.53 2.93 9.57
N ASP A 265 10.78 3.92 10.42
CA ASP A 265 9.83 4.35 11.47
C ASP A 265 8.51 4.91 10.89
N MET A 266 7.58 5.28 11.77
CA MET A 266 6.26 5.81 11.37
C MET A 266 6.34 7.09 10.51
N MET A 267 7.43 7.86 10.65
CA MET A 267 7.67 9.13 9.97
C MET A 267 8.50 8.97 8.69
N ARG A 268 8.71 7.74 8.22
CA ARG A 268 9.42 7.44 6.96
C ARG A 268 8.59 6.51 6.08
N ALA A 269 8.73 6.65 4.77
CA ALA A 269 8.03 5.82 3.80
C ALA A 269 8.58 4.38 3.74
N LYS A 270 9.84 4.16 4.14
CA LYS A 270 10.47 2.84 4.17
C LYS A 270 9.65 1.79 4.92
N GLY A 271 9.67 0.56 4.40
CA GLY A 271 8.90 -0.56 4.93
C GLY A 271 7.38 -0.39 4.82
N LYS A 272 6.87 0.38 3.84
CA LYS A 272 5.43 0.63 3.68
C LYS A 272 4.98 0.46 2.23
N VAL A 273 3.73 0.04 2.08
CA VAL A 273 3.01 -0.03 0.80
C VAL A 273 1.75 0.80 0.93
N LEU A 274 1.53 1.74 0.01
CA LEU A 274 0.33 2.58 -0.04
C LEU A 274 -0.54 2.19 -1.22
N PHE A 275 -1.83 1.95 -0.99
CA PHE A 275 -2.86 1.95 -2.01
C PHE A 275 -3.70 3.23 -1.91
N GLN A 276 -3.93 3.89 -3.03
CA GLN A 276 -4.82 5.05 -3.16
C GLN A 276 -5.94 4.74 -4.14
N TYR A 277 -7.17 5.17 -3.81
CA TYR A 277 -8.34 5.04 -4.66
C TYR A 277 -9.10 6.36 -4.78
N GLU A 278 -9.44 6.73 -6.01
CA GLU A 278 -10.30 7.87 -6.33
C GLU A 278 -11.38 7.44 -7.33
N PRO A 279 -12.67 7.43 -6.93
CA PRO A 279 -13.77 7.07 -7.82
C PRO A 279 -14.02 8.09 -8.95
N ASN A 280 -13.65 9.36 -8.76
CA ASN A 280 -13.94 10.45 -9.69
C ASN A 280 -12.69 11.28 -9.99
N GLU A 281 -11.66 10.62 -10.53
CA GLU A 281 -10.37 11.26 -10.80
C GLU A 281 -10.48 12.28 -11.93
N ARG A 282 -11.28 11.97 -12.97
CA ARG A 282 -11.57 12.90 -14.06
C ARG A 282 -12.87 12.56 -14.78
N ILE A 283 -13.47 13.59 -15.38
CA ILE A 283 -14.58 13.46 -16.35
C ILE A 283 -14.02 13.69 -17.75
N MET A 284 -14.17 12.71 -18.63
CA MET A 284 -13.77 12.82 -20.04
C MET A 284 -15.00 13.07 -20.92
N GLN A 285 -14.93 14.03 -21.84
CA GLN A 285 -15.97 14.19 -22.85
C GLN A 285 -15.79 13.12 -23.94
N THR A 286 -16.80 12.29 -24.15
CA THR A 286 -16.83 11.27 -25.21
C THR A 286 -17.98 11.54 -26.17
N LYS A 287 -18.04 10.82 -27.30
CA LYS A 287 -19.15 10.93 -28.26
C LYS A 287 -20.50 10.61 -27.63
N ASP A 288 -20.51 9.73 -26.62
CA ASP A 288 -21.70 9.28 -25.91
C ASP A 288 -22.02 10.12 -24.65
N GLY A 289 -21.26 11.21 -24.44
CA GLY A 289 -21.40 12.12 -23.30
C GLY A 289 -20.23 12.06 -22.30
N PRO A 290 -20.38 12.69 -21.13
CA PRO A 290 -19.34 12.72 -20.10
C PRO A 290 -19.15 11.34 -19.47
N LEU A 291 -17.91 10.87 -19.45
CA LEU A 291 -17.48 9.61 -18.86
C LEU A 291 -16.67 9.87 -17.59
N GLN A 292 -17.18 9.44 -16.43
CA GLN A 292 -16.41 9.45 -15.19
C GLN A 292 -15.35 8.34 -15.21
N GLN A 293 -14.10 8.68 -14.89
CA GLN A 293 -13.03 7.71 -14.71
C GLN A 293 -12.61 7.60 -13.25
N ALA A 294 -12.54 6.37 -12.78
CA ALA A 294 -11.94 6.00 -11.50
C ALA A 294 -10.45 5.70 -11.69
N LEU A 295 -9.69 5.82 -10.60
CA LEU A 295 -8.26 5.61 -10.53
C LEU A 295 -7.89 4.82 -9.28
N ASN A 296 -6.91 3.94 -9.40
CA ASN A 296 -6.13 3.48 -8.27
C ASN A 296 -4.62 3.65 -8.51
N ARG A 297 -3.85 3.66 -7.43
CA ARG A 297 -2.39 3.76 -7.46
C ARG A 297 -1.77 2.99 -6.31
N ILE A 298 -0.63 2.35 -6.53
CA ILE A 298 0.16 1.70 -5.48
C ILE A 298 1.57 2.30 -5.43
N TRP A 299 2.02 2.66 -4.23
CA TRP A 299 3.40 3.10 -3.95
C TRP A 299 4.11 2.09 -3.06
N LEU A 300 5.43 2.06 -3.18
CA LEU A 300 6.30 1.22 -2.37
C LEU A 300 7.48 2.06 -1.86
N GLU A 301 7.64 2.12 -0.55
CA GLU A 301 8.69 2.89 0.13
C GLU A 301 8.82 4.32 -0.39
N ASP A 302 10.02 4.89 -0.37
CA ASP A 302 10.40 6.21 -0.86
C ASP A 302 10.64 6.26 -2.38
N ARG A 303 10.12 5.29 -3.14
CA ARG A 303 10.30 5.28 -4.59
C ARG A 303 9.66 6.52 -5.22
N PRO A 304 10.36 7.20 -6.14
CA PRO A 304 9.85 8.44 -6.74
C PRO A 304 8.64 8.22 -7.65
N THR A 305 8.38 6.96 -8.02
CA THR A 305 7.25 6.59 -8.88
C THR A 305 6.43 5.47 -8.25
N PHE A 306 5.14 5.49 -8.57
CA PHE A 306 4.23 4.40 -8.22
C PHE A 306 4.62 3.11 -8.95
N VAL A 307 4.34 1.98 -8.33
CA VAL A 307 4.52 0.64 -8.92
C VAL A 307 3.27 0.16 -9.68
N HIS A 308 2.13 0.81 -9.42
CA HIS A 308 0.86 0.59 -10.12
C HIS A 308 0.12 1.90 -10.30
N GLN A 309 -0.48 2.08 -11.47
CA GLN A 309 -1.54 3.06 -11.66
C GLN A 309 -2.48 2.58 -12.76
N ARG A 310 -3.78 2.66 -12.50
CA ARG A 310 -4.78 2.22 -13.48
C ARG A 310 -6.01 3.11 -13.48
N TYR A 311 -6.49 3.41 -14.67
CA TYR A 311 -7.73 4.15 -14.92
C TYR A 311 -8.77 3.23 -15.56
N TRP A 312 -10.04 3.41 -15.19
CA TRP A 312 -11.16 2.73 -15.83
C TRP A 312 -12.43 3.58 -15.80
N PRO A 313 -13.40 3.34 -16.71
CA PRO A 313 -14.73 3.89 -16.59
C PRO A 313 -15.36 3.53 -15.25
N ALA A 314 -15.80 4.50 -14.46
CA ALA A 314 -16.36 4.25 -13.15
C ALA A 314 -17.58 3.33 -13.24
N TRP A 315 -17.59 2.26 -12.45
CA TRP A 315 -18.74 1.36 -12.35
C TRP A 315 -19.93 2.07 -11.69
N PRO A 316 -21.18 1.59 -11.84
CA PRO A 316 -22.35 2.27 -11.29
C PRO A 316 -22.27 2.60 -9.79
N ARG A 317 -21.66 1.73 -8.98
CA ARG A 317 -21.44 1.96 -7.54
C ARG A 317 -20.33 2.97 -7.21
N GLN A 318 -19.52 3.33 -8.19
CA GLN A 318 -18.40 4.28 -8.08
C GLN A 318 -18.80 5.68 -8.54
N MET A 319 -19.90 5.79 -9.29
CA MET A 319 -20.41 7.08 -9.74
C MET A 319 -20.83 7.93 -8.54
N ALA A 320 -20.43 9.21 -8.54
CA ALA A 320 -20.89 10.15 -7.53
C ALA A 320 -22.39 10.40 -7.73
N SER A 321 -23.18 10.29 -6.65
CA SER A 321 -24.63 10.53 -6.65
C SER A 321 -25.04 11.95 -7.07
N GLY A 322 -24.08 12.85 -7.31
CA GLY A 322 -24.30 14.25 -7.67
C GLY A 322 -24.28 14.59 -9.17
N ASN A 323 -23.90 13.67 -10.06
CA ASN A 323 -23.84 13.98 -11.50
C ASN A 323 -25.20 13.93 -12.22
N ALA A 324 -26.29 13.63 -11.51
CA ALA A 324 -27.65 13.71 -12.03
C ALA A 324 -28.11 15.14 -12.40
N ASN A 325 -27.38 16.17 -11.95
CA ASN A 325 -27.75 17.57 -12.19
C ASN A 325 -27.29 18.14 -13.55
N GLN A 326 -26.50 17.42 -14.35
CA GLN A 326 -26.14 17.88 -15.70
C GLN A 326 -27.21 17.64 -16.77
N ARG A 327 -28.35 17.01 -16.43
CA ARG A 327 -29.47 16.80 -17.35
C ARG A 327 -30.55 17.88 -17.34
N ARG A 328 -30.39 19.00 -16.59
CA ARG A 328 -31.41 20.07 -16.54
C ARG A 328 -31.22 21.25 -17.50
N ASP A 329 -30.11 21.34 -18.24
CA ASP A 329 -29.90 22.46 -19.15
C ASP A 329 -30.40 22.21 -20.60
N ALA A 330 -31.19 21.16 -20.81
CA ALA A 330 -31.87 20.89 -22.08
C ALA A 330 -33.39 21.12 -22.04
N TRP A 331 -33.91 21.87 -21.06
CA TRP A 331 -35.26 22.42 -21.19
C TRP A 331 -35.22 23.59 -22.18
N ARG A 332 -35.38 23.26 -23.47
CA ARG A 332 -35.90 24.21 -24.46
C ARG A 332 -37.18 24.80 -23.88
N ILE A 333 -37.15 26.11 -23.65
CA ILE A 333 -38.34 26.91 -23.40
C ILE A 333 -39.32 26.62 -24.54
N PRO A 334 -40.51 26.03 -24.29
CA PRO A 334 -41.54 25.93 -25.30
C PRO A 334 -42.10 27.34 -25.50
N THR A 335 -41.91 27.88 -26.71
CA THR A 335 -42.63 29.06 -27.18
C THR A 335 -44.14 28.85 -26.98
N PRO A 336 -44.88 29.81 -26.41
CA PRO A 336 -46.32 29.66 -26.23
C PRO A 336 -47.00 29.70 -27.59
N GLY A 337 -47.57 28.58 -28.02
CA GLY A 337 -48.36 28.54 -29.24
C GLY A 337 -48.89 27.14 -29.54
N THR A 338 -50.21 27.03 -29.44
CA THR A 338 -51.09 25.99 -30.04
C THR A 338 -51.51 24.84 -29.09
N PRO A 339 -52.82 24.71 -28.79
CA PRO A 339 -53.39 23.59 -28.04
C PRO A 339 -53.71 22.42 -28.97
N GLY A 340 -53.40 21.19 -28.57
CA GLY A 340 -53.83 20.03 -29.33
C GLY A 340 -53.38 18.67 -28.79
N SER A 341 -54.36 17.92 -28.28
CA SER A 341 -54.48 16.46 -28.24
C SER A 341 -53.51 15.61 -27.38
N ILE A 342 -54.10 15.00 -26.36
CA ILE A 342 -53.67 13.80 -25.64
C ILE A 342 -53.68 12.60 -26.60
N PRO A 343 -52.72 11.67 -26.48
CA PRO A 343 -53.13 10.27 -26.42
C PRO A 343 -52.46 9.46 -25.31
N ASN A 344 -53.29 8.64 -24.67
CA ASN A 344 -52.91 7.48 -23.87
C ASN A 344 -52.18 6.44 -24.72
N SER A 345 -51.10 5.87 -24.20
CA SER A 345 -50.77 4.47 -24.45
C SER A 345 -49.75 3.94 -23.44
N MET A 346 -50.14 2.81 -22.85
CA MET A 346 -49.32 1.90 -22.06
C MET A 346 -48.07 1.47 -22.83
N LEU A 347 -46.94 1.31 -22.14
CA LEU A 347 -45.90 0.41 -22.63
C LEU A 347 -45.15 -0.34 -21.51
N SER A 348 -45.17 -1.65 -21.70
CA SER A 348 -44.51 -2.72 -20.99
C SER A 348 -42.98 -2.53 -20.94
N GLY A 349 -42.39 -2.87 -19.80
CA GLY A 349 -40.94 -2.87 -19.60
C GLY A 349 -40.26 -4.01 -20.37
N SER A 350 -39.24 -3.66 -21.15
CA SER A 350 -38.23 -4.59 -21.64
C SER A 350 -36.87 -4.05 -21.21
N GLU A 351 -36.11 -4.87 -20.47
CA GLU A 351 -34.71 -4.61 -20.12
C GLU A 351 -33.86 -4.49 -21.39
N THR A 352 -33.31 -3.30 -21.62
CA THR A 352 -32.39 -3.07 -22.71
C THR A 352 -30.96 -3.38 -22.26
N THR A 353 -30.46 -4.54 -22.66
CA THR A 353 -29.04 -4.88 -22.62
C THR A 353 -28.29 -3.95 -23.57
N VAL A 354 -27.52 -3.00 -23.03
CA VAL A 354 -26.67 -2.09 -23.81
C VAL A 354 -25.37 -2.82 -24.19
N PRO A 355 -24.94 -2.81 -25.47
CA PRO A 355 -23.67 -3.41 -25.89
C PRO A 355 -22.47 -2.60 -25.35
N ARG A 356 -21.51 -3.31 -24.77
CA ARG A 356 -20.27 -2.78 -24.18
C ARG A 356 -19.31 -2.32 -25.29
N GLN A 357 -19.06 -1.02 -25.41
CA GLN A 357 -17.94 -0.52 -26.21
C GLN A 357 -16.62 -0.69 -25.46
N ILE A 358 -15.66 -1.35 -26.11
CA ILE A 358 -14.29 -1.53 -25.62
C ILE A 358 -13.53 -0.24 -25.96
N ILE A 359 -13.39 0.66 -24.98
CA ILE A 359 -12.48 1.81 -25.08
C ILE A 359 -11.10 1.34 -24.59
N PRO A 360 -9.99 1.61 -25.33
CA PRO A 360 -8.66 1.20 -24.90
C PRO A 360 -8.29 1.85 -23.56
N THR A 361 -8.10 1.04 -22.52
CA THR A 361 -7.43 1.47 -21.29
C THR A 361 -5.94 1.61 -21.58
N ARG A 362 -5.39 2.81 -21.36
CA ARG A 362 -3.93 3.02 -21.42
C ARG A 362 -3.33 2.44 -20.13
N ASP A 363 -3.05 1.15 -20.14
CA ASP A 363 -2.32 0.48 -19.07
C ASP A 363 -0.84 0.89 -19.19
N THR A 364 -0.40 1.85 -18.36
CA THR A 364 1.03 2.16 -18.24
C THR A 364 1.63 1.23 -17.19
N LEU A 365 2.08 0.06 -17.63
CA LEU A 365 2.94 -0.83 -16.85
C LEU A 365 4.38 -0.32 -16.99
N SER A 366 4.90 0.37 -15.99
CA SER A 366 6.32 0.68 -15.90
C SER A 366 7.07 -0.56 -15.40
N ILE A 367 7.51 -1.41 -16.34
CA ILE A 367 8.44 -2.50 -16.04
C ILE A 367 9.84 -1.89 -16.08
N ILE A 368 10.43 -1.66 -14.90
CA ILE A 368 11.84 -1.30 -14.77
C ILE A 368 12.61 -2.60 -14.59
N THR A 369 13.28 -3.06 -15.65
CA THR A 369 14.35 -4.05 -15.55
C THR A 369 15.60 -3.36 -15.02
N HIS A 370 16.00 -3.68 -13.79
CA HIS A 370 17.32 -3.32 -13.28
C HIS A 370 18.35 -4.26 -13.91
N ASP A 371 19.27 -3.69 -14.68
CA ASP A 371 20.42 -4.35 -15.27
C ASP A 371 21.61 -4.09 -14.35
N ASP A 372 22.07 -5.12 -13.63
CA ASP A 372 23.25 -5.04 -12.76
C ASP A 372 24.52 -5.16 -13.62
N GLY A 373 24.89 -4.06 -14.28
CA GLY A 373 26.19 -3.89 -14.90
C GLY A 373 27.23 -3.44 -13.87
N ASN A 374 28.14 -4.33 -13.49
CA ASN A 374 29.36 -3.96 -12.77
C ASN A 374 30.57 -4.16 -13.70
N GLU A 375 30.99 -3.08 -14.36
CA GLU A 375 32.31 -2.97 -14.97
C GLU A 375 33.26 -2.27 -14.00
N THR A 376 34.47 -2.81 -13.84
CA THR A 376 35.65 -1.99 -13.58
C THR A 376 36.87 -2.61 -14.27
N SER A 377 37.43 -1.83 -15.20
CA SER A 377 38.67 -2.00 -15.97
C SER A 377 39.91 -1.93 -15.04
N THR A 378 41.19 -2.18 -15.36
CA THR A 378 42.02 -2.50 -16.55
C THR A 378 43.42 -2.80 -15.98
N ALA A 379 44.24 -3.69 -16.56
CA ALA A 379 45.70 -3.51 -16.65
C ALA A 379 46.36 -4.51 -17.62
N THR A 380 47.17 -3.95 -18.51
CA THR A 380 47.88 -4.54 -19.65
C THR A 380 49.25 -5.11 -19.25
N ARG A 381 49.67 -6.30 -19.74
CA ARG A 381 50.98 -6.53 -20.42
C ARG A 381 51.19 -7.97 -20.95
N SER A 382 51.43 -8.06 -22.26
CA SER A 382 52.42 -8.85 -23.03
C SER A 382 52.96 -10.20 -22.50
N GLU A 383 52.79 -11.29 -23.29
CA GLU A 383 53.88 -12.07 -23.95
C GLU A 383 53.38 -13.33 -24.71
N THR A 384 53.78 -13.40 -25.98
CA THR A 384 54.21 -14.51 -26.88
C THR A 384 53.77 -15.99 -26.67
N PRO A 385 53.53 -16.78 -27.75
CA PRO A 385 52.85 -18.08 -27.69
C PRO A 385 53.82 -19.28 -27.57
N ILE A 386 53.40 -20.35 -26.88
CA ILE A 386 54.08 -21.66 -26.89
C ILE A 386 53.04 -22.80 -27.02
N ALA A 387 53.48 -23.81 -27.76
CA ALA A 387 52.78 -24.93 -28.36
C ALA A 387 52.12 -25.96 -27.41
N LEU A 388 51.25 -26.75 -28.05
CA LEU A 388 50.73 -28.08 -27.67
C LEU A 388 51.77 -29.01 -27.01
N PRO A 389 51.35 -29.96 -26.14
CA PRO A 389 50.98 -31.29 -26.66
C PRO A 389 49.79 -32.01 -25.99
N THR A 390 49.10 -32.74 -26.88
CA THR A 390 48.50 -34.09 -26.78
C THR A 390 48.56 -34.89 -25.47
N SER A 391 47.41 -35.39 -25.02
CA SER A 391 47.08 -36.82 -24.77
C SER A 391 45.58 -36.92 -24.43
N GLN A 392 44.71 -37.60 -25.20
CA GLN A 392 44.42 -39.04 -25.24
C GLN A 392 44.19 -39.73 -23.87
N SER A 393 42.92 -40.00 -23.55
CA SER A 393 42.36 -41.32 -23.18
C SER A 393 40.85 -41.14 -22.86
N GLN A 394 39.97 -41.65 -23.73
CA GLN A 394 39.20 -42.91 -23.60
C GLN A 394 38.16 -42.88 -22.46
N GLN A 395 36.86 -42.78 -22.83
CA GLN A 395 35.89 -43.90 -22.92
C GLN A 395 35.37 -44.33 -21.53
N HIS A 396 34.08 -44.53 -21.24
CA HIS A 396 33.05 -45.17 -22.03
C HIS A 396 31.65 -44.78 -21.50
N LEU A 397 30.73 -44.53 -22.42
CA LEU A 397 29.28 -44.57 -22.25
C LEU A 397 28.83 -45.96 -22.74
N VAL A 398 28.02 -46.71 -22.00
CA VAL A 398 27.16 -47.77 -22.54
C VAL A 398 25.86 -47.83 -21.74
N HIS A 399 24.75 -47.63 -22.45
CA HIS A 399 23.39 -47.97 -22.07
C HIS A 399 23.22 -49.49 -21.94
N PHE A 400 22.53 -49.94 -20.88
CA PHE A 400 21.37 -50.83 -20.97
C PHE A 400 20.41 -50.51 -19.81
#